data_AF-A0A543DBX0-F1
#
_entry.id   AF-A0A543DBX0-F1
#
_cell.length_a   1.000
_cell.length_b   1.000
_cell.length_c   1.000
_cell.angle_alpha   90.00
_cell.angle_beta   90.00
_cell.angle_gamma   90.00
#
_symmetry.space_group_name_H-M   'P 1'
#
loop_
_entity.id
_entity.type
_entity.pdbx_description
1 polymer ?
#
loop_
_entity_poly.entity_id
_entity_poly.type
_entity_poly.pdbx_seq_one_letter_code
_entity_poly.pdbx_strand_id
1 'polypeptide(L)'
;MTEVAFSLEWERLGNEGADAALVTERARVFGGWLVRVGTSPAAMALTFVPDGQGRWDGEDFGEDDYEEEDEEEYEEEEDEDADEEDEADEEEEEEEDA
;
A
#
# COMPACT_ATOMS: atom_id res chain seq x y z
N MET A 1 28.84 -12.39 -1.82
CA MET A 1 28.26 -11.04 -1.68
C MET A 1 27.11 -11.01 -2.66
N THR A 2 25.88 -10.90 -2.17
CA THR A 2 24.69 -10.76 -3.03
C THR A 2 24.83 -9.45 -3.81
N GLU A 3 24.74 -9.51 -5.13
CA GLU A 3 24.79 -8.35 -6.05
C GLU A 3 23.44 -7.61 -6.13
N VAL A 4 22.62 -7.72 -5.09
CA VAL A 4 21.35 -7.02 -5.02
C VAL A 4 21.63 -5.62 -4.49
N ALA A 5 21.41 -4.61 -5.33
CA ALA A 5 21.47 -3.23 -4.92
C ALA A 5 20.29 -2.96 -3.98
N PHE A 6 20.60 -2.80 -2.70
CA PHE A 6 19.61 -2.46 -1.67
C PHE A 6 19.42 -0.94 -1.63
N SER A 7 18.20 -0.48 -1.88
CA SER A 7 17.83 0.92 -1.73
C SER A 7 17.46 1.18 -0.27
N LEU A 8 18.11 2.18 0.33
CA LEU A 8 17.79 2.63 1.68
C LEU A 8 16.62 3.60 1.63
N GLU A 9 15.53 3.26 2.31
CA GLU A 9 14.40 4.16 2.56
C GLU A 9 14.77 5.16 3.67
N TRP A 10 15.05 6.40 3.28
CA TRP A 10 15.46 7.48 4.20
C TRP A 10 14.24 8.29 4.65
N GLU A 11 13.97 8.27 5.95
CA GLU A 11 12.95 9.08 6.61
C GLU A 11 13.58 10.34 7.19
N ARG A 12 12.98 11.51 6.95
CA ARG A 12 13.40 12.77 7.58
C ARG A 12 12.92 12.86 9.02
N LEU A 13 13.82 13.27 9.90
CA LEU A 13 13.53 13.53 11.30
C LEU A 13 13.32 15.02 11.57
N GLY A 14 12.52 15.31 12.58
CA GLY A 14 12.36 16.67 13.09
C GLY A 14 13.66 17.20 13.68
N ASN A 15 14.02 18.42 13.30
CA ASN A 15 15.23 19.12 13.75
C ASN A 15 14.86 20.39 14.55
N GLU A 16 13.98 20.25 15.54
CA GLU A 16 13.51 21.38 16.33
C GLU A 16 14.70 22.09 17.02
N GLY A 17 14.79 23.41 16.83
CA GLY A 17 15.87 24.24 17.39
C GLY A 17 17.21 24.18 16.64
N ALA A 18 17.31 23.43 15.54
CA ALA A 18 18.48 23.43 14.67
C ALA A 18 18.41 24.51 13.57
N ASP A 19 19.53 24.69 12.87
CA ASP A 19 19.57 25.51 11.64
C ASP A 19 18.60 24.94 10.59
N ALA A 20 17.84 25.82 9.92
CA ALA A 20 16.84 25.42 8.93
C ALA A 20 17.44 24.70 7.71
N ALA A 21 18.73 24.90 7.43
CA ALA A 21 19.44 24.19 6.38
C ALA A 21 19.88 22.78 6.80
N LEU A 22 19.79 22.43 8.10
CA LEU A 22 20.21 21.13 8.60
C LEU A 22 19.13 20.08 8.36
N VAL A 23 19.50 19.02 7.65
CA VAL A 23 18.66 17.85 7.37
C VAL A 23 19.19 16.68 8.18
N THR A 24 18.30 16.02 8.91
CA THR A 24 18.56 14.75 9.60
C THR A 24 17.65 13.70 9.03
N GLU A 25 18.23 12.59 8.59
CA GLU A 25 17.51 11.47 8.01
C GLU A 25 17.96 10.17 8.67
N ARG A 26 17.05 9.21 8.78
CA ARG A 26 17.38 7.85 9.21
C ARG A 26 16.89 6.84 8.18
N ALA A 27 17.65 5.78 7.99
CA ALA A 27 17.23 4.64 7.20
C ALA A 27 17.25 3.38 8.05
N ARG A 28 16.30 2.51 7.73
CA ARG A 28 16.15 1.23 8.38
C ARG A 28 17.17 0.20 7.83
N VAL A 29 18.03 -0.41 8.68
CA VAL A 29 18.94 -1.52 8.37
C VAL A 29 18.91 -2.64 9.43
N PHE A 30 19.47 -3.81 9.11
CA PHE A 30 19.63 -4.91 10.08
C PHE A 30 20.35 -4.46 11.36
N GLY A 31 19.74 -4.75 12.52
CA GLY A 31 20.31 -4.49 13.84
C GLY A 31 20.28 -3.02 14.29
N GLY A 32 19.61 -2.13 13.57
CA GLY A 32 19.44 -0.74 14.00
C GLY A 32 19.17 0.25 12.89
N TRP A 33 19.74 1.45 13.02
CA TRP A 33 19.46 2.58 12.13
C TRP A 33 20.75 3.16 11.57
N LEU A 34 20.72 3.53 10.30
CA LEU A 34 21.67 4.49 9.77
C LEU A 34 21.09 5.88 9.96
N VAL A 35 21.80 6.78 10.62
CA VAL A 35 21.41 8.18 10.78
C VAL A 35 22.41 9.05 10.05
N ARG A 36 21.92 9.92 9.17
CA ARG A 36 22.73 10.91 8.47
C ARG A 36 22.27 12.32 8.76
N VAL A 37 23.23 13.23 8.91
CA VAL A 37 22.98 14.64 9.24
C VAL A 37 23.87 15.52 8.38
N GLY A 38 23.31 16.57 7.77
CA GLY A 38 24.10 17.51 6.98
C GLY A 38 23.24 18.59 6.35
N THR A 39 23.88 19.47 5.57
CA THR A 39 23.20 20.58 4.88
C THR A 39 23.02 20.33 3.38
N SER A 40 23.63 19.27 2.85
CA SER A 40 23.47 18.84 1.45
C SER A 40 23.85 17.36 1.30
N PRO A 41 23.39 16.67 0.24
CA PRO A 41 23.73 15.26 0.02
C PRO A 41 25.24 14.97 -0.05
N ALA A 42 26.04 15.94 -0.50
CA ALA A 42 27.50 15.81 -0.59
C ALA A 42 28.21 16.07 0.75
N ALA A 43 27.50 16.56 1.77
CA ALA A 43 28.05 16.96 3.06
C ALA A 43 27.22 16.39 4.22
N MET A 44 26.98 15.07 4.21
CA MET A 44 26.29 14.35 5.27
C MET A 44 27.30 13.58 6.13
N ALA A 45 27.26 13.78 7.43
CA ALA A 45 27.86 12.86 8.39
C ALA A 45 26.94 11.64 8.55
N LEU A 46 27.50 10.43 8.60
CA LEU A 46 26.76 9.18 8.74
C LEU A 46 27.19 8.47 10.01
N THR A 47 26.23 7.97 10.79
CA THR A 47 26.48 7.14 11.96
C THR A 47 25.52 5.96 11.99
N PHE A 48 25.99 4.83 12.52
CA PHE A 48 25.13 3.69 12.86
C PHE A 48 24.66 3.81 14.31
N VAL A 49 23.39 3.52 14.55
CA VAL A 49 22.76 3.50 15.88
C VAL A 49 22.21 2.09 16.11
N PRO A 50 22.80 1.31 17.03
CA PRO A 50 22.34 -0.05 17.29
C PRO A 50 20.97 -0.05 17.95
N ASP A 51 20.12 -1.01 17.58
CA ASP A 51 18.87 -1.25 18.31
C ASP A 51 19.13 -2.10 19.56
N GLY A 52 19.50 -1.43 20.66
CA GLY A 52 19.79 -2.10 21.93
C GLY A 52 18.60 -2.77 22.61
N GLN A 53 17.38 -2.58 22.10
CA GLN A 53 16.16 -3.19 22.64
C GLN A 53 15.65 -4.37 21.81
N GLY A 54 16.27 -4.66 20.65
CA GLY A 54 15.82 -5.70 19.73
C GLY A 54 14.35 -5.54 19.33
N ARG A 55 13.86 -4.29 19.31
CA ARG A 55 12.52 -3.96 18.82
C ARG A 55 12.40 -4.17 17.32
N TRP A 56 13.54 -4.31 16.66
CA TRP A 56 13.59 -4.59 15.25
C TRP A 56 14.74 -5.56 14.96
N ASP A 57 14.35 -6.71 14.42
CA ASP A 57 15.19 -7.83 14.00
C ASP A 57 15.74 -7.69 12.57
N GLY A 58 15.20 -6.77 11.79
CA GLY A 58 15.55 -6.58 10.38
C GLY A 58 14.66 -7.35 9.41
N GLU A 59 13.65 -8.08 9.89
CA GLU A 59 12.79 -8.92 9.03
C GLU A 59 11.60 -8.16 8.43
N ASP A 60 11.25 -6.99 8.98
CA ASP A 60 10.20 -6.07 8.47
C ASP A 60 10.60 -5.35 7.16
N PHE A 61 11.54 -5.92 6.41
CA PHE A 61 12.10 -5.37 5.19
C PHE A 61 11.80 -6.33 4.04
N GLY A 62 10.73 -6.05 3.28
CA GLY A 62 10.65 -6.48 1.89
C GLY A 62 9.56 -7.45 1.46
N GLU A 63 8.65 -7.95 2.31
CA GLU A 63 7.59 -8.87 1.84
C GLU A 63 6.16 -8.64 2.41
N ASP A 64 5.96 -7.96 3.55
CA ASP A 64 4.62 -7.86 4.18
C ASP A 64 3.79 -6.58 3.87
N ASP A 65 4.31 -5.59 3.12
CA ASP A 65 3.51 -4.41 2.70
C ASP A 65 2.89 -4.57 1.29
N TYR A 66 3.06 -5.75 0.68
CA TYR A 66 2.40 -6.19 -0.55
C TYR A 66 1.65 -7.50 -0.30
N GLU A 67 0.81 -7.59 0.74
CA GLU A 67 -0.39 -8.39 0.59
C GLU A 67 -1.23 -7.68 -0.48
N GLU A 68 -1.07 -8.10 -1.73
CA GLU A 68 -2.07 -7.84 -2.77
C GLU A 68 -3.38 -8.37 -2.17
N GLU A 69 -4.26 -7.47 -1.72
CA GLU A 69 -5.67 -7.81 -1.49
C GLU A 69 -6.14 -8.42 -2.81
N ASP A 70 -6.18 -9.76 -2.83
CA ASP A 70 -6.82 -10.58 -3.84
C ASP A 70 -8.18 -9.93 -4.08
N GLU A 71 -8.30 -9.18 -5.19
CA GLU A 71 -9.51 -8.47 -5.58
C GLU A 71 -10.56 -9.55 -5.84
N GLU A 72 -11.28 -9.92 -4.78
CA GLU A 72 -12.38 -10.88 -4.73
C GLU A 72 -13.10 -10.89 -6.07
N GLU A 73 -12.84 -11.95 -6.84
CA GLU A 73 -13.43 -12.28 -8.12
C GLU A 73 -14.96 -12.16 -7.95
N TYR A 74 -15.54 -11.07 -8.45
CA TYR A 74 -16.98 -10.92 -8.52
C TYR A 74 -17.50 -11.96 -9.51
N GLU A 75 -17.87 -13.14 -9.00
CA GLU A 75 -18.68 -14.13 -9.71
C GLU A 75 -20.03 -13.48 -10.03
N GLU A 76 -20.16 -12.92 -11.24
CA GLU A 76 -21.46 -12.58 -11.81
C GLU A 76 -22.14 -13.88 -12.25
N GLU A 77 -22.91 -14.47 -11.34
CA GLU A 77 -23.83 -15.56 -11.61
C GLU A 77 -24.96 -15.06 -12.55
N GLU A 78 -24.71 -15.01 -13.86
CA GLU A 78 -25.76 -14.97 -14.88
C GLU A 78 -26.23 -16.39 -15.16
N ASP A 79 -27.14 -16.88 -14.33
CA ASP A 79 -27.92 -18.08 -14.62
C ASP A 79 -29.39 -17.80 -14.27
N GLU A 80 -30.23 -17.61 -15.29
CA GLU A 80 -31.64 -18.00 -15.26
C GLU A 80 -32.16 -18.02 -16.71
N ASP A 81 -31.80 -19.15 -17.33
CA ASP A 81 -32.40 -19.81 -18.48
C ASP A 81 -33.93 -19.65 -18.66
N ALA A 82 -34.32 -19.96 -19.91
CA ALA A 82 -35.61 -20.50 -20.35
C ALA A 82 -36.74 -19.53 -20.77
N ASP A 83 -36.77 -19.29 -22.09
CA ASP A 83 -37.94 -19.48 -22.96
C ASP A 83 -39.13 -20.20 -22.30
N GLU A 84 -40.31 -19.60 -22.35
CA GLU A 84 -41.55 -20.33 -22.63
C GLU A 84 -42.58 -19.37 -23.27
N GLU A 85 -42.75 -19.54 -24.58
CA GLU A 85 -43.97 -19.18 -25.30
C GLU A 85 -45.16 -19.88 -24.61
N ASP A 86 -46.22 -19.16 -24.23
CA ASP A 86 -47.55 -19.78 -24.21
C ASP A 86 -48.71 -18.77 -24.24
N GLU A 87 -49.48 -18.91 -25.33
CA GLU A 87 -50.94 -18.89 -25.44
C GLU A 87 -51.71 -17.58 -25.53
N ALA A 88 -52.53 -17.59 -26.57
CA ALA A 88 -53.45 -16.61 -27.06
C ALA A 88 -54.78 -16.61 -26.28
N ASP A 89 -55.65 -15.66 -26.69
CA ASP A 89 -57.10 -15.61 -26.43
C ASP A 89 -57.47 -15.27 -24.97
N GLU A 90 -58.36 -14.33 -24.67
CA GLU A 90 -59.72 -14.18 -25.19
C GLU A 90 -60.16 -12.70 -25.14
N GLU A 91 -61.10 -12.37 -26.03
CA GLU A 91 -61.69 -11.06 -26.28
C GLU A 91 -62.68 -10.59 -25.19
N GLU A 92 -63.14 -9.33 -25.34
CA GLU A 92 -64.47 -8.83 -24.94
C GLU A 92 -64.69 -8.53 -23.41
N GLU A 93 -65.22 -7.41 -22.91
CA GLU A 93 -66.02 -6.27 -23.41
C GLU A 93 -66.04 -5.10 -22.39
N GLU A 94 -66.40 -3.90 -22.88
CA GLU A 94 -67.27 -2.86 -22.25
C GLU A 94 -66.80 -2.11 -20.96
N GLU A 95 -66.93 -0.80 -20.72
CA GLU A 95 -67.53 0.44 -21.29
C GLU A 95 -66.61 1.63 -20.84
N GLU A 96 -66.67 2.91 -21.23
CA GLU A 96 -67.77 3.88 -21.19
C GLU A 96 -67.32 5.26 -21.76
N ASP A 97 -68.29 6.00 -22.27
CA ASP A 97 -68.40 7.47 -22.39
C ASP A 97 -67.46 8.31 -23.31
N ALA A 98 -67.99 8.71 -24.48
CA ALA A 98 -68.19 10.12 -24.89
C ALA A 98 -68.85 10.27 -26.28
#